data_AF-X1FT54-F1
#
_entry.id   AF-X1FT54-F1
#
_cell.length_a   1.000
_cell.length_b   1.000
_cell.length_c   1.000
_cell.angle_alpha   90.00
_cell.angle_beta   90.00
_cell.angle_gamma   90.00
#
_symmetry.space_group_name_H-M   'P 1'
#
loop_
_entity.id
_entity.type
_entity.pdbx_description
1 polymer ?
#
loop_
_entity_poly.entity_id
_entity_poly.type
_entity_poly.pdbx_seq_one_letter_code
_entity_poly.pdbx_strand_id
1 'polypeptide(L)' 'LLLAPHVDGVVLMVKAGKINREMVEKAIEQLRMAKANLLGVVLSQVDVKREGYYKYYHKYSSTYYGEKK' A
#
# COMPACT_ATOMS: atom_id res chain seq x y z
N LEU A 1 13.85 -4.21 -13.62
CA LEU A 1 14.05 -2.74 -13.76
C LEU A 1 14.51 -2.32 -15.15
N LEU A 2 15.30 -3.13 -15.88
CA LEU A 2 15.84 -2.79 -17.21
C LEU A 2 14.83 -2.24 -18.23
N LEU A 3 13.61 -2.78 -18.29
CA LEU A 3 12.58 -2.31 -19.23
C LEU A 3 11.84 -1.06 -18.76
N ALA A 4 11.90 -0.74 -17.47
CA ALA A 4 11.08 0.30 -16.85
C ALA A 4 11.33 1.73 -17.39
N PRO A 5 12.56 2.14 -17.76
CA PRO A 5 12.78 3.43 -18.42
C PRO A 5 12.48 3.44 -19.93
N HIS A 6 12.16 2.29 -20.54
CA HIS A 6 11.85 2.18 -21.98
C HIS A 6 10.35 2.11 -22.27
N VAL A 7 9.51 2.26 -21.25
CA VAL A 7 8.05 2.24 -21.39
C VAL A 7 7.47 3.57 -20.93
N ASP A 8 6.29 3.91 -21.44
CA ASP A 8 5.62 5.17 -21.10
C ASP A 8 5.13 5.20 -19.65
N GLY A 9 4.92 4.05 -19.01
CA GLY A 9 4.42 3.99 -17.65
C GLY A 9 4.54 2.63 -16.99
N VAL A 10 4.72 2.65 -15.67
CA VAL A 10 4.78 1.47 -14.81
C VAL A 10 3.73 1.59 -13.70
N VAL A 11 3.06 0.48 -13.39
CA VAL A 11 2.16 0.38 -12.24
C VAL A 11 2.69 -0.72 -11.31
N LEU A 12 2.83 -0.40 -10.02
CA LEU A 12 3.25 -1.38 -9.02
C LEU A 12 2.01 -2.06 -8.41
N MET A 13 1.91 -3.38 -8.54
CA MET A 13 0.85 -4.15 -7.89
C MET A 13 1.34 -4.69 -6.54
N VAL A 14 0.59 -4.42 -5.48
CA VAL A 14 0.90 -4.87 -4.10
C VAL A 14 -0.26 -5.70 -3.59
N LYS A 15 0.01 -6.92 -3.10
CA LYS A 15 -1.03 -7.74 -2.48
C LYS A 15 -1.35 -7.26 -1.07
N ALA A 16 -2.62 -6.96 -0.81
CA ALA A 16 -3.10 -6.50 0.49
C ALA A 16 -2.81 -7.52 1.60
N GLY A 17 -2.42 -7.03 2.79
CA GLY A 17 -2.24 -7.83 3.99
C GLY A 17 -1.09 -8.85 3.96
N LYS A 18 -0.33 -8.95 2.86
CA LYS A 18 0.80 -9.88 2.73
C LYS A 18 2.17 -9.22 2.68
N ILE A 19 2.23 -7.98 2.21
CA ILE A 19 3.48 -7.24 2.03
C ILE A 19 3.51 -6.10 3.04
N ASN A 20 4.60 -5.98 3.79
CA ASN A 20 4.80 -4.86 4.71
C ASN A 20 5.11 -3.57 3.94
N ARG A 21 4.90 -2.42 4.60
CA ARG A 21 5.11 -1.11 3.97
C ARG A 21 6.56 -0.89 3.52
N GLU A 22 7.53 -1.32 4.32
CA GLU A 22 8.96 -1.14 4.01
C GLU A 22 9.38 -1.86 2.72
N MET A 23 8.86 -3.06 2.44
CA MET A 23 9.14 -3.76 1.18
C MET A 23 8.55 -3.01 -0.02
N VAL A 24 7.37 -2.41 0.13
CA VAL A 24 6.77 -1.58 -0.93
C VAL A 24 7.61 -0.33 -1.17
N GLU A 25 8.10 0.32 -0.11
CA GLU A 25 8.97 1.49 -0.21
C GLU A 25 10.29 1.15 -0.93
N LYS A 26 10.93 0.02 -0.61
CA LYS A 26 12.12 -0.46 -1.32
C LYS A 26 11.87 -0.73 -2.80
N ALA A 27 10.72 -1.32 -3.14
CA ALA A 27 10.35 -1.56 -4.54
C ALA A 27 10.14 -0.24 -5.31
N ILE A 28 9.53 0.77 -4.67
CA ILE A 28 9.38 2.11 -5.24
C ILE A 28 10.75 2.77 -5.44
N GLU A 29 11.65 2.67 -4.47
CA GLU A 29 13.01 3.20 -4.58
C GLU A 29 13.77 2.57 -5.76
N GLN A 30 13.68 1.26 -5.91
CA GLN A 30 14.24 0.52 -7.04
C GLN A 30 13.70 1.02 -8.40
N LEU A 31 12.38 1.25 -8.50
CA LEU A 31 11.76 1.81 -9.70
C LEU A 31 12.25 3.23 -9.99
N ARG A 32 12.44 4.06 -8.95
CA ARG A 32 13.00 5.41 -9.08
C ARG A 32 14.46 5.39 -9.55
N MET A 33 15.30 4.53 -8.96
CA MET A 33 16.69 4.35 -9.37
C MET A 33 16.79 3.91 -10.84
N ALA A 34 15.84 3.10 -11.30
CA ALA A 34 15.75 2.68 -12.69
C ALA A 34 15.17 3.75 -13.64
N LYS A 35 14.85 4.96 -13.13
CA LYS A 35 14.19 6.03 -13.89
C LYS A 35 12.85 5.59 -14.51
N ALA A 36 12.10 4.74 -13.82
CA ALA A 36 10.77 4.32 -14.26
C ALA A 36 9.76 5.46 -14.13
N ASN A 37 8.87 5.62 -15.11
CA ASN A 37 7.69 6.49 -14.98
C ASN A 37 6.60 5.77 -14.18
N LEU A 38 6.72 5.76 -12.85
CA LEU A 38 5.75 5.11 -11.97
C LEU A 38 4.44 5.92 -11.91
N LEU A 39 3.39 5.40 -12.55
CA LEU A 39 2.06 6.02 -12.59
C LEU A 39 1.33 5.91 -11.25
N GLY A 40 1.61 4.86 -10.49
CA GLY A 40 0.98 4.62 -9.20
C GLY A 40 1.08 3.19 -8.72
N VAL A 41 0.38 2.93 -7.62
CA VAL A 41 0.34 1.63 -6.95
C VAL A 41 -1.10 1.13 -6.90
N VAL A 42 -1.30 -0.15 -7.24
CA VAL A 42 -2.58 -0.84 -7.14
C VAL A 42 -2.51 -1.88 -6.04
N LEU A 43 -3.36 -1.73 -5.03
CA LEU A 43 -3.52 -2.72 -3.97
C LEU A 43 -4.48 -3.82 -4.44
N SER A 44 -3.98 -5.04 -4.59
CA SER A 44 -4.74 -6.20 -5.07
C SER A 44 -5.22 -7.09 -3.93
N GLN A 45 -6.31 -7.81 -4.17
CA GLN A 45 -6.87 -8.80 -3.24
C GLN A 45 -7.21 -8.22 -1.86
N VAL A 46 -7.73 -6.99 -1.86
CA VAL A 46 -8.22 -6.33 -0.65
C VAL A 46 -9.48 -7.06 -0.17
N ASP A 47 -9.42 -7.61 1.04
CA ASP A 47 -10.60 -8.10 1.75
C ASP A 47 -11.31 -6.91 2.40
N VAL A 48 -12.20 -6.27 1.64
CA VAL A 48 -12.95 -5.07 2.06
C VAL A 48 -13.83 -5.37 3.28
N LYS A 49 -14.35 -6.62 3.40
CA LYS A 49 -15.18 -7.00 4.54
C LYS A 49 -14.35 -7.01 5.82
N ARG A 50 -13.22 -7.70 5.81
CA ARG A 50 -12.29 -7.74 6.96
C ARG A 50 -11.77 -6.35 7.34
N GLU A 51 -11.40 -5.54 6.37
CA GLU A 51 -10.93 -4.16 6.59
C GLU A 51 -12.01 -3.27 7.21
N GLY A 52 -13.27 -3.42 6.78
CA GLY A 52 -14.41 -2.71 7.38
C GLY A 52 -14.61 -3.06 8.85
N TYR A 53 -14.55 -4.35 9.21
CA TYR A 53 -14.64 -4.80 10.60
C TYR A 53 -13.48 -4.29 11.44
N TYR A 54 -12.25 -4.32 10.93
CA TYR A 54 -11.07 -3.83 11.64
C TYR A 54 -11.14 -2.32 11.90
N LYS A 55 -11.56 -1.53 10.91
CA LYS A 55 -11.78 -0.08 11.06
C LYS A 55 -12.88 0.24 12.07
N TYR A 56 -13.98 -0.51 12.06
CA TYR A 56 -15.08 -0.33 13.02
C TYR A 56 -14.61 -0.59 14.45
N TYR A 57 -13.87 -1.69 14.67
CA TYR A 57 -13.34 -2.04 15.99
C TYR A 57 -12.33 -1.01 16.51
N HIS A 58 -11.42 -0.55 15.65
CA HIS A 58 -10.47 0.53 15.99
C HIS A 58 -11.17 1.83 16.34
N LYS A 59 -12.20 2.22 15.59
CA LYS A 59 -12.98 3.41 15.88
C LYS A 59 -13.63 3.31 17.26
N TYR A 60 -14.23 2.16 17.59
CA TYR A 60 -14.88 1.94 18.88
C TYR A 60 -13.88 1.98 20.04
N SER A 61 -12.74 1.31 19.89
CA SER A 61 -11.65 1.32 20.87
C SER A 61 -11.06 2.72 21.08
N SER A 62 -10.84 3.47 19.99
CA SER A 62 -10.35 4.85 20.04
C SER A 62 -11.33 5.81 20.72
N THR A 63 -12.65 5.64 20.53
CA THR A 63 -13.66 6.44 21.22
C THR A 63 -13.65 6.15 22.71
N TYR A 64 -13.57 4.87 23.10
CA TYR A 64 -13.57 4.45 24.51
C TYR A 64 -12.31 4.87 25.28
N TYR A 65 -11.14 4.87 24.64
CA TYR A 65 -9.88 5.33 25.23
C TYR A 65 -9.65 6.85 25.08
N GLY A 66 -10.35 7.50 24.14
CA GLY A 66 -10.33 8.96 23.97
C GLY A 66 -11.15 9.72 25.01
N GLU A 67 -12.19 9.10 25.59
CA GLU A 67 -13.01 9.68 26.66
C GLU A 67 -12.38 9.61 28.06
N LYS A 68 -11.24 8.92 28.23
CA LYS A 68 -10.54 8.80 29.52
C LYS A 68 -9.35 9.75 29.69
N LYS A 69 -9.35 10.90 29.02
CA LYS A 69 -8.42 12.02 29.27
C LYS A 69 -9.16 13.28 29.64
#